data_AF-A0AAD4C9D5-F1
#
_entry.id   AF-A0AAD4C9D5-F1
#
_cell.length_a   1.000
_cell.length_b   1.000
_cell.length_c   1.000
_cell.angle_alpha   90.00
_cell.angle_beta   90.00
_cell.angle_gamma   90.00
#
_symmetry.space_group_name_H-M   'P 1'
#
loop_
_entity.id
_entity.type
_entity.pdbx_description
1 polymer ?
#
loop_
_entity_poly.entity_id
_entity_poly.type
_entity_poly.pdbx_seq_one_letter_code
_entity_poly.pdbx_strand_id
1 'polypeptide(L)'
;MSSDIQTTLELLVLNNYLSLAGVTIVVYDYILNFSREIEYVWLRPWTWVSTMFVVVRYIGLCWIIIFTLYAVSGWAFIVFLSATDLILILRVYAMWNRSRTILSILLFIYVPQNIISVVLGGIYNNPNTYLSVTLVQFLDFSFCKDLFIDTPATLPVYRATPRLVLSAALVILAVFQTLKQSFEMYKATKQWQPNQYMQKLVGDGILYFIVYVLSSPYPSCPSTFARAPDTYPNKC
;
A
#
# COMPACT_ATOMS: atom_id res chain seq x y z
N MET A 1 6.59 14.88 -32.40
CA MET A 1 5.49 13.91 -32.60
C MET A 1 6.01 12.49 -32.78
N SER A 2 6.85 12.16 -33.77
CA SER A 2 7.46 10.81 -33.88
C SER A 2 8.48 10.52 -32.78
N SER A 3 9.28 11.51 -32.38
CA SER A 3 10.22 11.42 -31.25
C SER A 3 9.52 11.08 -29.94
N ASP A 4 8.38 11.71 -29.65
CA ASP A 4 7.67 11.56 -28.38
C ASP A 4 7.01 10.18 -28.23
N ILE A 5 6.55 9.60 -29.34
CA ILE A 5 6.00 8.24 -29.39
C ILE A 5 7.11 7.21 -29.14
N GLN A 6 8.30 7.44 -29.67
CA GLN A 6 9.42 6.52 -29.48
C GLN A 6 9.92 6.55 -28.03
N THR A 7 10.02 7.73 -27.42
CA THR A 7 10.38 7.89 -26.01
C THR A 7 9.36 7.22 -25.08
N THR A 8 8.06 7.34 -25.36
CA THR A 8 7.02 6.69 -24.53
C THR A 8 7.07 5.17 -24.61
N LEU A 9 7.36 4.60 -25.79
CA LEU A 9 7.56 3.16 -25.96
C LEU A 9 8.77 2.64 -25.19
N GLU A 10 9.90 3.34 -25.23
CA GLU A 10 11.10 2.97 -24.49
C GLU A 10 10.86 2.98 -22.97
N LEU A 11 10.13 3.98 -22.47
CA LEU A 11 9.75 4.07 -21.06
C LEU A 11 8.79 2.94 -20.62
N LEU A 12 7.83 2.56 -21.46
CA LEU A 12 6.92 1.43 -21.21
C LEU A 12 7.68 0.11 -21.12
N VAL A 13 8.59 -0.12 -22.08
CA VAL A 13 9.43 -1.32 -22.13
C VAL A 13 10.33 -1.39 -20.89
N LEU A 14 10.97 -0.27 -20.52
CA LEU A 14 11.79 -0.19 -19.32
C LEU A 14 10.98 -0.52 -18.04
N ASN A 15 9.76 0.02 -17.91
CA ASN A 15 8.89 -0.26 -16.77
C ASN A 15 8.54 -1.76 -16.66
N ASN A 16 8.24 -2.41 -17.79
CA ASN A 16 7.97 -3.84 -17.82
C ASN A 16 9.18 -4.66 -17.38
N TYR A 17 10.39 -4.31 -17.85
CA TYR A 17 11.62 -5.00 -17.44
C TYR A 17 11.93 -4.79 -15.96
N LEU A 18 11.78 -3.57 -15.44
CA LEU A 18 11.96 -3.27 -14.02
C LEU A 18 10.94 -4.01 -13.14
N SER A 19 9.69 -4.09 -13.58
CA SER A 19 8.65 -4.86 -12.88
C SER A 19 9.00 -6.34 -12.82
N LEU A 20 9.42 -6.93 -13.95
CA LEU A 20 9.85 -8.33 -14.00
C LEU A 20 11.07 -8.59 -13.10
N ALA A 21 12.06 -7.69 -13.10
CA ALA A 21 13.22 -7.77 -12.22
C ALA A 21 12.82 -7.69 -10.74
N GLY A 22 11.85 -6.85 -10.39
CA GLY A 22 11.28 -6.80 -9.04
C GLY A 22 10.67 -8.14 -8.62
N VAL A 23 9.90 -8.78 -9.51
CA VAL A 23 9.29 -10.09 -9.23
C VAL A 23 10.33 -11.18 -9.07
N THR A 24 11.36 -11.22 -9.92
CA THR A 24 12.41 -12.25 -9.82
C THR A 24 13.16 -12.15 -8.49
N ILE A 25 13.47 -10.94 -8.02
CA ILE A 25 14.10 -10.71 -6.71
C ILE A 25 13.20 -11.23 -5.58
N VAL A 26 11.90 -10.91 -5.62
CA VAL A 26 10.95 -11.37 -4.60
C VAL A 26 10.86 -12.90 -4.63
N VAL A 27 10.63 -13.51 -5.79
CA VAL A 27 10.56 -14.98 -5.90
C VAL A 27 11.84 -15.65 -5.43
N TYR A 28 13.01 -15.05 -5.71
CA TYR A 28 14.30 -15.55 -5.26
C TYR A 28 14.42 -15.56 -3.72
N ASP A 29 14.00 -14.49 -3.03
CA ASP A 29 13.97 -14.45 -1.56
C ASP A 29 13.03 -15.53 -0.97
N TYR A 30 11.94 -15.85 -1.67
CA TYR A 30 11.04 -16.92 -1.24
C TYR A 30 11.70 -18.29 -1.33
N ILE A 31 12.37 -18.58 -2.45
CA ILE A 31 13.08 -19.85 -2.65
C ILE A 31 14.16 -20.03 -1.58
N LEU A 32 14.94 -18.97 -1.28
CA LEU A 32 16.00 -19.03 -0.26
C LEU A 32 15.47 -19.34 1.14
N ASN A 33 14.34 -18.77 1.51
CA ASN A 33 13.77 -18.91 2.84
C ASN A 33 12.86 -20.15 2.99
N PHE A 34 12.44 -20.76 1.88
CA PHE A 34 11.50 -21.88 1.87
C PHE A 34 11.95 -23.08 2.72
N SER A 35 13.24 -23.43 2.66
CA SER A 35 13.78 -24.54 3.46
C SER A 35 13.61 -24.31 4.96
N ARG A 36 13.82 -23.07 5.43
CA ARG A 36 13.65 -22.70 6.84
C ARG A 36 12.18 -22.64 7.21
N GLU A 37 11.31 -22.19 6.31
CA GLU A 37 9.88 -22.20 6.53
C GLU A 37 9.35 -23.60 6.76
N ILE A 38 9.80 -24.59 5.96
CA ILE A 38 9.39 -25.99 6.14
C ILE A 38 9.68 -26.44 7.57
N GLU A 39 10.90 -26.19 8.04
CA GLU A 39 11.34 -26.62 9.36
C GLU A 39 10.63 -25.89 10.51
N TYR A 40 10.47 -24.57 10.42
CA TYR A 40 9.97 -23.75 11.53
C TYR A 40 8.47 -23.49 11.51
N VAL A 41 7.80 -23.63 10.37
CA VAL A 41 6.38 -23.29 10.20
C VAL A 41 5.57 -24.53 9.84
N TRP A 42 5.98 -25.28 8.82
CA TRP A 42 5.17 -26.38 8.28
C TRP A 42 5.25 -27.66 9.13
N LEU A 43 6.44 -27.98 9.66
CA LEU A 43 6.65 -29.17 10.52
C LEU A 43 6.26 -28.95 11.98
N ARG A 44 5.99 -27.70 12.39
CA ARG A 44 5.55 -27.34 13.74
C ARG A 44 4.03 -27.38 13.83
N PRO A 45 3.44 -27.58 15.03
CA PRO A 45 1.99 -27.47 15.20
C PRO A 45 1.54 -26.07 14.77
N TRP A 46 0.46 -26.02 13.98
CA TRP A 46 -0.04 -24.78 13.42
C TRP A 46 -0.52 -23.86 14.53
N THR A 47 0.19 -22.76 14.72
CA THR A 47 -0.23 -21.67 15.59
C THR A 47 -0.91 -20.58 14.75
N TRP A 48 -1.69 -19.73 15.41
CA TRP A 48 -2.25 -18.53 14.76
C TRP A 48 -1.19 -17.64 14.11
N VAL A 49 0.01 -17.58 14.69
CA VAL A 49 1.15 -16.82 14.13
C VAL A 49 1.66 -17.50 12.86
N SER A 50 1.76 -18.83 12.85
CA SER A 50 2.10 -19.62 11.66
C SER A 50 1.08 -19.40 10.53
N THR A 51 -0.22 -19.44 10.83
CA THR A 51 -1.27 -19.18 9.85
C THR A 51 -1.18 -17.76 9.30
N MET A 52 -1.04 -16.74 10.16
CA MET A 52 -0.85 -15.35 9.73
C MET A 52 0.37 -15.20 8.83
N PHE A 53 1.49 -15.82 9.20
CA PHE A 53 2.72 -15.78 8.42
C PHE A 53 2.52 -16.36 7.02
N VAL A 54 1.91 -17.53 6.90
CA VAL A 54 1.62 -18.17 5.61
C VAL A 54 0.66 -17.33 4.76
N VAL A 55 -0.44 -16.84 5.35
CA VAL A 55 -1.42 -15.99 4.65
C VAL A 55 -0.74 -14.75 4.05
N VAL A 56 0.04 -14.01 4.84
CA VAL A 56 0.71 -12.80 4.38
C VAL A 56 1.71 -13.09 3.26
N ARG A 57 2.51 -14.15 3.45
CA ARG A 57 3.59 -14.51 2.55
C ARG A 57 3.06 -15.02 1.20
N TYR A 58 2.19 -16.03 1.22
CA TYR A 58 1.77 -16.66 -0.03
C TYR A 58 0.71 -15.85 -0.79
N ILE A 59 -0.16 -15.08 -0.11
CA ILE A 59 -1.07 -14.15 -0.81
C ILE A 59 -0.27 -13.03 -1.48
N GLY A 60 0.74 -12.47 -0.81
CA GLY A 60 1.61 -11.45 -1.39
C GLY A 60 2.37 -11.94 -2.62
N LEU A 61 2.89 -13.17 -2.60
CA LEU A 61 3.57 -13.76 -3.75
C LEU A 61 2.62 -14.05 -4.92
N CYS A 62 1.48 -14.70 -4.66
CA CYS A 62 0.47 -14.94 -5.69
C CYS A 62 0.03 -13.63 -6.34
N TRP A 63 -0.11 -12.57 -5.53
CA TRP A 63 -0.46 -11.26 -6.00
C TRP A 63 0.56 -10.67 -6.97
N ILE A 64 1.83 -10.61 -6.57
CA ILE A 64 2.92 -10.03 -7.36
C ILE A 64 3.06 -10.76 -8.70
N ILE A 65 2.96 -12.09 -8.69
CA ILE A 65 3.02 -12.91 -9.90
C ILE A 65 1.83 -12.63 -10.83
N ILE A 66 0.60 -12.60 -10.30
CA ILE A 66 -0.59 -12.34 -11.10
C ILE A 66 -0.54 -10.94 -11.71
N PHE A 67 -0.15 -9.93 -10.92
CA PHE A 67 -0.07 -8.55 -11.37
C PHE A 67 0.93 -8.37 -12.52
N THR A 68 2.13 -8.94 -12.38
CA THR A 68 3.19 -8.77 -13.38
C THR A 68 2.99 -9.62 -14.63
N LEU A 69 2.41 -10.83 -14.51
CA LEU A 69 2.20 -11.72 -15.66
C LEU A 69 0.95 -11.40 -16.49
N TYR A 70 -0.13 -10.98 -15.84
CA TYR A 70 -1.42 -10.80 -16.52
C TYR A 70 -1.80 -9.34 -16.78
N ALA A 71 -0.92 -8.39 -16.44
CA ALA A 71 -1.15 -6.95 -16.59
C ALA A 71 -2.57 -6.55 -16.12
N VAL A 72 -3.05 -7.16 -15.03
CA VAL A 72 -4.44 -7.02 -14.59
C VAL A 72 -4.63 -5.58 -14.12
N SER A 73 -5.27 -4.78 -14.97
CA SER A 73 -5.42 -3.35 -14.77
C SER A 73 -6.57 -3.01 -13.82
N GLY A 74 -6.39 -1.90 -13.10
CA GLY A 74 -7.41 -1.19 -12.34
C GLY A 74 -7.79 -1.80 -10.98
N TRP A 75 -8.48 -2.94 -11.00
CA TRP A 75 -9.07 -3.56 -9.81
C TRP A 75 -8.05 -4.24 -8.91
N ALA A 76 -7.00 -4.72 -9.55
CA ALA A 76 -6.01 -5.54 -8.91
C ALA A 76 -5.35 -4.79 -7.73
N PHE A 77 -4.92 -3.56 -7.99
CA PHE A 77 -4.34 -2.69 -6.98
C PHE A 77 -5.26 -2.48 -5.77
N ILE A 78 -6.58 -2.32 -5.99
CA ILE A 78 -7.55 -2.15 -4.89
C ILE A 78 -7.56 -3.39 -3.99
N VAL A 79 -7.63 -4.57 -4.57
CA VAL A 79 -7.65 -5.85 -3.83
C VAL A 79 -6.38 -6.02 -2.99
N PHE A 80 -5.21 -5.67 -3.53
CA PHE A 80 -3.94 -5.74 -2.82
C PHE A 80 -3.90 -4.81 -1.59
N LEU A 81 -4.31 -3.56 -1.80
CA LEU A 81 -4.35 -2.56 -0.76
C LEU A 81 -5.32 -2.96 0.36
N SER A 82 -6.49 -3.49 0.01
CA SER A 82 -7.46 -4.06 0.95
C SER A 82 -6.88 -5.23 1.75
N ALA A 83 -6.22 -6.19 1.07
CA ALA A 83 -5.62 -7.34 1.71
C ALA A 83 -4.52 -6.94 2.70
N THR A 84 -3.71 -5.95 2.33
CA THR A 84 -2.62 -5.44 3.19
C THR A 84 -3.17 -4.77 4.44
N ASP A 85 -4.21 -3.94 4.30
CA ASP A 85 -4.87 -3.28 5.44
C ASP A 85 -5.51 -4.32 6.38
N LEU A 86 -6.13 -5.38 5.84
CA LEU A 86 -6.68 -6.49 6.63
C LEU A 86 -5.57 -7.22 7.40
N ILE A 87 -4.43 -7.48 6.77
CA ILE A 87 -3.27 -8.09 7.42
C ILE A 87 -2.80 -7.23 8.60
N LEU A 88 -2.69 -5.90 8.42
CA LEU A 88 -2.28 -4.98 9.49
C LEU A 88 -3.30 -4.95 10.65
N ILE A 89 -4.61 -4.98 10.35
CA ILE A 89 -5.68 -5.09 11.35
C ILE A 89 -5.53 -6.38 12.16
N LEU A 90 -5.31 -7.51 11.49
CA LEU A 90 -5.15 -8.81 12.15
C LEU A 90 -3.86 -8.85 13.01
N ARG A 91 -2.78 -8.20 12.58
CA ARG A 91 -1.56 -8.03 13.39
C ARG A 91 -1.83 -7.22 14.65
N VAL A 92 -2.53 -6.08 14.55
CA VAL A 92 -2.91 -5.27 15.72
C VAL A 92 -3.83 -6.04 16.65
N TYR A 93 -4.79 -6.79 16.11
CA TYR A 93 -5.66 -7.67 16.88
C TYR A 93 -4.87 -8.73 17.66
N ALA A 94 -3.86 -9.34 17.03
CA ALA A 94 -2.98 -10.29 17.70
C ALA A 94 -2.16 -9.64 18.82
N MET A 95 -1.65 -8.42 18.61
CA MET A 95 -0.95 -7.65 19.65
C MET A 95 -1.84 -7.30 20.84
N TRP A 96 -3.14 -7.10 20.61
CA TRP A 96 -4.11 -6.77 21.66
C TRP A 96 -4.75 -8.00 22.31
N ASN A 97 -4.00 -9.09 22.43
CA ASN A 97 -4.40 -10.34 23.05
C ASN A 97 -5.79 -10.81 22.56
N ARG A 98 -6.07 -10.66 21.26
CA ARG A 98 -7.33 -11.08 20.62
C ARG A 98 -8.59 -10.39 21.16
N SER A 99 -8.48 -9.15 21.64
CA SER A 99 -9.64 -8.34 22.04
C SER A 99 -10.60 -8.08 20.88
N ARG A 100 -11.80 -8.67 20.95
CA ARG A 100 -12.84 -8.57 19.90
C ARG A 100 -13.37 -7.13 19.73
N THR A 101 -13.30 -6.31 20.79
CA THR A 101 -13.77 -4.93 20.76
C THR A 101 -12.97 -4.08 19.78
N ILE A 102 -11.64 -4.18 19.82
CA ILE A 102 -10.76 -3.41 18.94
C ILE A 102 -10.90 -3.88 17.50
N LEU A 103 -11.01 -5.21 17.28
CA LEU A 103 -11.28 -5.75 15.95
C LEU A 103 -12.60 -5.21 15.38
N SER A 104 -13.66 -5.15 16.20
CA SER A 104 -14.94 -4.60 15.77
C SER A 104 -14.84 -3.14 15.38
N ILE A 105 -14.12 -2.31 16.15
CA ILE A 105 -13.90 -0.89 15.83
C ILE A 105 -13.11 -0.74 14.52
N LEU A 106 -12.01 -1.50 14.37
CA LEU A 106 -11.17 -1.44 13.18
C LEU A 106 -11.92 -1.90 11.92
N LEU A 107 -12.73 -2.97 12.02
CA LEU A 107 -13.56 -3.45 10.91
C LEU A 107 -14.66 -2.45 10.55
N PHE A 108 -15.24 -1.77 11.54
CA PHE A 108 -16.24 -0.73 11.28
C PHE A 108 -15.67 0.46 10.48
N ILE A 109 -14.38 0.76 10.62
CA ILE A 109 -13.69 1.79 9.81
C ILE A 109 -13.26 1.21 8.45
N TYR A 110 -12.74 -0.01 8.44
CA TYR A 110 -12.22 -0.69 7.25
C TYR A 110 -13.30 -1.00 6.21
N VAL A 111 -14.47 -1.51 6.62
CA VAL A 111 -15.51 -1.96 5.67
C VAL A 111 -16.06 -0.80 4.81
N PRO A 112 -16.49 0.34 5.37
CA PRO A 112 -16.94 1.48 4.57
C PRO A 112 -15.87 2.01 3.62
N GLN A 113 -14.61 2.11 4.08
CA GLN A 113 -13.48 2.52 3.24
C GLN A 113 -13.32 1.61 2.02
N ASN A 114 -13.43 0.30 2.22
CA ASN A 114 -13.30 -0.68 1.15
C ASN A 114 -14.45 -0.59 0.15
N ILE A 115 -15.69 -0.44 0.65
CA ILE A 115 -16.87 -0.27 -0.19
C ILE A 115 -16.69 0.97 -1.08
N ILE A 116 -16.29 2.11 -0.51
CA ILE A 116 -16.04 3.35 -1.27
C ILE A 116 -14.96 3.12 -2.34
N SER A 117 -13.87 2.43 -1.99
CA SER A 117 -12.75 2.18 -2.91
C SER A 117 -13.15 1.31 -4.09
N VAL A 118 -13.98 0.28 -3.86
CA VAL A 118 -14.50 -0.63 -4.89
C VAL A 118 -15.51 0.07 -5.78
N VAL A 119 -16.46 0.80 -5.21
CA VAL A 119 -17.49 1.53 -5.99
C VAL A 119 -16.85 2.56 -6.91
N LEU A 120 -15.92 3.38 -6.38
CA LEU A 120 -15.17 4.32 -7.20
C LEU A 120 -14.35 3.60 -8.26
N GLY A 121 -13.64 2.53 -7.89
CA GLY A 121 -12.89 1.70 -8.84
C GLY A 121 -13.75 1.18 -9.99
N GLY A 122 -15.01 0.82 -9.75
CA GLY A 122 -15.92 0.35 -10.80
C GLY A 122 -16.45 1.43 -11.70
N ILE A 123 -16.65 2.63 -11.17
CA ILE A 123 -17.01 3.79 -11.97
C ILE A 123 -15.84 4.18 -12.89
N TYR A 124 -14.59 4.13 -12.39
CA TYR A 124 -13.40 4.53 -13.14
C TYR A 124 -12.88 3.53 -14.16
N ASN A 125 -13.02 2.23 -13.89
CA ASN A 125 -12.66 1.19 -14.86
C ASN A 125 -13.79 0.92 -15.86
N ASN A 126 -14.81 1.78 -15.90
CA ASN A 126 -15.88 1.69 -16.89
C ASN A 126 -15.29 2.03 -18.28
N PRO A 127 -15.51 1.19 -19.31
CA PRO A 127 -15.00 1.45 -20.66
C PRO A 127 -15.52 2.76 -21.28
N ASN A 128 -16.57 3.37 -20.72
CA ASN A 128 -17.13 4.63 -21.19
C ASN A 128 -16.50 5.89 -20.56
N THR A 129 -15.58 5.74 -19.60
CA THR A 129 -14.81 6.87 -19.04
C THR A 129 -13.49 7.05 -19.80
N TYR A 130 -13.23 8.28 -20.25
CA TYR A 130 -12.07 8.61 -21.07
C TYR A 130 -10.84 8.89 -20.19
N LEU A 131 -9.78 8.11 -20.40
CA LEU A 131 -8.50 8.20 -19.68
C LEU A 131 -7.58 9.19 -20.41
N SER A 132 -7.07 10.21 -19.72
CA SER A 132 -6.00 11.06 -20.26
C SER A 132 -4.71 10.81 -19.49
N VAL A 133 -3.59 10.67 -20.19
CA VAL A 133 -2.29 10.44 -19.56
C VAL A 133 -1.47 11.70 -19.75
N THR A 134 -0.97 12.27 -18.66
CA THR A 134 -0.09 13.44 -18.70
C THR A 134 1.32 13.06 -18.28
N LEU A 135 2.32 13.62 -18.97
CA LEU A 135 3.72 13.49 -18.59
C LEU A 135 4.00 14.48 -17.45
N VAL A 136 4.37 13.96 -16.29
CA VAL A 136 4.84 14.78 -15.16
C VAL A 136 6.35 14.67 -15.12
N GLN A 137 7.04 15.80 -15.27
CA GLN A 137 8.49 15.89 -15.14
C GLN A 137 8.85 16.05 -13.67
N PHE A 138 9.62 15.10 -13.13
CA PHE A 138 10.26 15.21 -11.81
C PHE A 138 11.75 14.94 -12.01
N LEU A 139 12.58 15.99 -11.88
CA LEU A 139 14.06 15.95 -12.01
C LEU A 139 14.55 15.15 -13.22
N ASP A 140 14.71 15.74 -14.42
CA ASP A 140 15.17 15.09 -15.68
C ASP A 140 14.47 13.77 -16.10
N PHE A 141 13.60 13.20 -15.25
CA PHE A 141 12.85 11.98 -15.48
C PHE A 141 11.39 12.35 -15.73
N SER A 142 10.84 11.84 -16.83
CA SER A 142 9.43 11.99 -17.18
C SER A 142 8.67 10.74 -16.76
N PHE A 143 7.64 10.92 -15.95
CA PHE A 143 6.73 9.85 -15.53
C PHE A 143 5.37 10.03 -16.20
N CYS A 144 4.77 8.93 -16.66
CA CYS A 144 3.37 8.93 -17.06
C CYS A 144 2.51 8.89 -15.80
N LYS A 145 1.65 9.89 -15.63
CA LYS A 145 0.62 9.89 -14.60
C LYS A 145 -0.75 9.96 -15.27
N ASP A 146 -1.60 9.02 -14.92
CA ASP A 146 -3.00 9.03 -15.33
C ASP A 146 -3.69 10.25 -14.72
N LEU A 147 -4.17 11.16 -15.57
CA LEU A 147 -5.01 12.28 -15.21
C LEU A 147 -6.43 12.01 -15.72
N PHE A 148 -7.36 11.77 -14.81
CA PHE A 148 -8.78 11.61 -15.18
C PHE A 148 -9.39 13.01 -15.36
N ILE A 149 -9.69 13.38 -16.60
CA ILE A 149 -10.47 14.58 -16.91
C ILE A 149 -11.87 14.41 -16.29
N ASP A 150 -12.45 15.49 -15.77
CA ASP A 150 -13.78 15.58 -15.10
C ASP A 150 -13.93 14.98 -13.70
N THR A 151 -12.84 14.67 -12.99
CA THR A 151 -12.96 14.40 -11.54
C THR A 151 -12.76 15.69 -10.74
N PRO A 152 -13.74 16.14 -9.94
CA PRO A 152 -13.49 17.23 -9.00
C PRO A 152 -12.31 16.84 -8.11
N ALA A 153 -11.39 17.78 -7.88
CA ALA A 153 -10.15 17.59 -7.10
C ALA A 153 -10.40 17.02 -5.67
N THR A 154 -11.65 16.97 -5.24
CA THR A 154 -12.13 16.37 -3.98
C THR A 154 -12.15 14.85 -4.00
N LEU A 155 -12.23 14.18 -5.15
CA LEU A 155 -12.37 12.72 -5.24
C LEU A 155 -11.09 11.94 -4.90
N PRO A 156 -9.89 12.32 -5.37
CA PRO A 156 -8.65 11.69 -4.93
C PRO A 156 -8.43 11.86 -3.42
N VAL A 157 -8.77 13.05 -2.89
CA VAL A 157 -8.72 13.35 -1.46
C VAL A 157 -9.72 12.47 -0.68
N TYR A 158 -10.95 12.35 -1.16
CA TYR A 158 -11.98 11.50 -0.56
C TYR A 158 -11.62 10.01 -0.58
N ARG A 159 -10.93 9.55 -1.63
CA ARG A 159 -10.45 8.17 -1.73
C ARG A 159 -9.27 7.88 -0.80
N ALA A 160 -8.32 8.80 -0.71
CA ALA A 160 -7.09 8.58 0.04
C ALA A 160 -7.26 8.82 1.55
N THR A 161 -8.11 9.78 1.95
CA THR A 161 -8.27 10.23 3.35
C THR A 161 -8.71 9.13 4.32
N PRO A 162 -9.78 8.33 4.05
CA PRO A 162 -10.22 7.29 4.98
C PRO A 162 -9.13 6.24 5.21
N ARG A 163 -8.36 5.94 4.18
CA ARG A 163 -7.26 4.98 4.24
C ARG A 163 -6.07 5.49 5.03
N LEU A 164 -5.76 6.78 4.92
CA LEU A 164 -4.81 7.41 5.85
C LEU A 164 -5.28 7.31 7.29
N VAL A 165 -6.55 7.60 7.56
CA VAL A 165 -7.11 7.53 8.92
C VAL A 165 -6.97 6.11 9.49
N LEU A 166 -7.32 5.08 8.72
CA LEU A 166 -7.15 3.70 9.13
C LEU A 166 -5.67 3.37 9.39
N SER A 167 -4.79 3.73 8.47
CA SER A 167 -3.36 3.45 8.60
C SER A 167 -2.72 4.15 9.81
N ALA A 168 -3.09 5.41 10.07
CA ALA A 168 -2.65 6.16 11.23
C ALA A 168 -3.19 5.55 12.53
N ALA A 169 -4.48 5.15 12.56
CA ALA A 169 -5.07 4.48 13.72
C ALA A 169 -4.34 3.16 14.03
N LEU A 170 -3.98 2.37 13.01
CA LEU A 170 -3.23 1.12 13.18
C LEU A 170 -1.84 1.37 13.76
N VAL A 171 -1.11 2.36 13.25
CA VAL A 171 0.23 2.73 13.77
C VAL A 171 0.13 3.24 15.21
N ILE A 172 -0.83 4.13 15.50
CA ILE A 172 -1.03 4.68 16.85
C ILE A 172 -1.34 3.56 17.84
N LEU A 173 -2.25 2.64 17.50
CA LEU A 173 -2.58 1.50 18.34
C LEU A 173 -1.35 0.59 18.53
N ALA A 174 -0.62 0.27 17.46
CA ALA A 174 0.57 -0.57 17.53
C ALA A 174 1.66 0.04 18.44
N VAL A 175 1.91 1.34 18.30
CA VAL A 175 2.87 2.09 19.15
C VAL A 175 2.36 2.16 20.59
N PHE A 176 1.08 2.47 20.80
CA PHE A 176 0.51 2.53 22.15
C PHE A 176 0.64 1.18 22.89
N GLN A 177 0.33 0.07 22.23
CA GLN A 177 0.42 -1.26 22.84
C GLN A 177 1.87 -1.63 23.18
N THR A 178 2.83 -1.28 22.31
CA THR A 178 4.26 -1.53 22.58
C THR A 178 4.79 -0.65 23.71
N LEU A 179 4.39 0.61 23.79
CA LEU A 179 4.72 1.50 24.90
C LEU A 179 4.11 1.01 26.21
N LYS A 180 2.82 0.64 26.20
CA LYS A 180 2.16 0.06 27.37
C LYS A 180 2.89 -1.20 27.85
N GLN A 181 3.20 -2.12 26.95
CA GLN A 181 3.86 -3.37 27.32
C GLN A 181 5.30 -3.16 27.81
N SER A 182 6.07 -2.25 27.20
CA SER A 182 7.41 -1.91 27.68
C SER A 182 7.38 -1.24 29.05
N PHE A 183 6.37 -0.41 29.33
CA PHE A 183 6.19 0.19 30.66
C PHE A 183 5.83 -0.83 31.73
N GLU A 184 4.89 -1.75 31.44
CA GLU A 184 4.54 -2.85 32.37
C GLU A 184 5.73 -3.77 32.65
N MET A 185 6.51 -4.10 31.62
CA MET A 185 7.76 -4.87 31.76
C MET A 185 8.81 -4.11 32.59
N TYR A 186 8.96 -2.80 32.36
CA TYR A 186 9.85 -1.97 33.16
C TYR A 186 9.43 -1.94 34.64
N LYS A 187 8.13 -1.85 34.94
CA LYS A 187 7.62 -1.89 36.31
C LYS A 187 7.87 -3.25 36.98
N ALA A 188 7.75 -4.35 36.24
CA ALA A 188 7.95 -5.70 36.75
C ALA A 188 9.43 -6.06 36.96
N THR A 189 10.32 -5.65 36.05
CA THR A 189 11.72 -6.13 35.99
C THR A 189 12.76 -5.05 36.32
N LYS A 190 12.34 -3.76 36.45
CA LYS A 190 13.22 -2.57 36.57
C LYS A 190 14.30 -2.44 35.50
N GLN A 191 14.21 -3.24 34.44
CA GLN A 191 15.12 -3.24 33.31
C GLN A 191 14.32 -3.00 32.04
N TRP A 192 14.83 -2.12 31.19
CA TRP A 192 14.29 -1.93 29.85
C TRP A 192 14.72 -3.10 28.97
N GLN A 193 13.85 -4.10 28.85
CA GLN A 193 13.99 -5.16 27.85
C GLN A 193 12.89 -5.02 26.79
N PRO A 194 13.13 -4.26 25.71
CA PRO A 194 12.17 -4.18 24.63
C PRO A 194 12.03 -5.56 23.96
N ASN A 195 10.79 -6.01 23.78
CA ASN A 195 10.52 -7.23 23.06
C ASN A 195 10.88 -7.03 21.56
N GLN A 196 12.02 -7.55 21.14
CA GLN A 196 12.57 -7.37 19.78
C GLN A 196 11.55 -7.75 18.69
N TYR A 197 10.73 -8.76 18.94
CA TYR A 197 9.66 -9.19 18.03
C TYR A 197 8.60 -8.10 17.81
N MET A 198 8.20 -7.42 18.88
CA MET A 198 7.21 -6.34 18.79
C MET A 198 7.77 -5.09 18.13
N GLN A 199 9.03 -4.73 18.42
CA GLN A 199 9.69 -3.60 17.77
C GLN A 199 9.81 -3.80 16.27
N LYS A 200 10.22 -4.99 15.83
CA LYS A 200 10.29 -5.33 14.41
C LYS A 200 8.92 -5.27 13.75
N LEU A 201 7.90 -5.79 14.41
CA LEU A 201 6.52 -5.78 13.90
C LEU A 201 5.94 -4.36 13.75
N VAL A 202 6.25 -3.45 14.67
CA VAL A 202 5.87 -2.03 14.58
C VAL A 202 6.66 -1.31 13.49
N GLY A 203 7.96 -1.60 13.36
CA GLY A 203 8.82 -1.04 12.31
C GLY A 203 8.29 -1.29 10.91
N ASP A 204 7.87 -2.52 10.62
CA ASP A 204 7.25 -2.87 9.32
C ASP A 204 5.97 -2.08 9.03
N GLY A 205 5.14 -1.87 10.07
CA GLY A 205 3.90 -1.09 9.95
C GLY A 205 4.14 0.41 9.71
N ILE A 206 5.16 0.99 10.37
CA ILE A 206 5.57 2.38 10.16
C ILE A 206 6.14 2.58 8.76
N LEU A 207 6.99 1.65 8.29
CA LEU A 207 7.55 1.71 6.94
C LEU A 207 6.44 1.71 5.89
N TYR A 208 5.45 0.83 6.05
CA TYR A 208 4.29 0.79 5.16
C TYR A 208 3.51 2.12 5.17
N PHE A 209 3.28 2.70 6.34
CA PHE A 209 2.62 4.00 6.46
C PHE A 209 3.39 5.11 5.74
N ILE A 210 4.72 5.19 5.93
CA ILE A 210 5.58 6.19 5.27
C ILE A 210 5.53 6.01 3.74
N VAL A 211 5.71 4.79 3.25
CA VAL A 211 5.65 4.49 1.81
C VAL A 211 4.27 4.87 1.25
N TYR A 212 3.19 4.58 1.96
CA TYR A 212 1.84 4.95 1.54
C TYR A 212 1.63 6.47 1.50
N VAL A 213 2.10 7.21 2.50
CA VAL A 213 2.01 8.68 2.52
C VAL A 213 2.81 9.31 1.37
N LEU A 214 4.02 8.81 1.11
CA LEU A 214 4.88 9.31 0.03
C LEU A 214 4.34 8.97 -1.37
N SER A 215 3.69 7.82 -1.52
CA SER A 215 3.13 7.37 -2.81
C SER A 215 1.73 7.91 -3.09
N SER A 216 0.99 8.31 -2.06
CA SER A 216 -0.33 8.91 -2.26
C SER A 216 -0.19 10.33 -2.82
N PRO A 217 -0.93 10.69 -3.87
CA PRO A 217 -0.95 12.04 -4.42
C PRO A 217 -1.76 12.95 -3.50
N TYR A 218 -1.29 13.18 -2.27
CA TYR A 218 -1.69 14.37 -1.54
C TYR A 218 -1.05 15.55 -2.26
N PRO A 219 -1.78 16.66 -2.47
CA PRO A 219 -1.17 17.86 -2.99
C PRO A 219 -0.16 18.35 -1.95
N SER A 220 1.10 17.93 -2.11
CA SER A 220 2.23 18.54 -1.44
C SER A 220 2.37 19.96 -1.98
N CYS A 221 1.70 20.89 -1.30
CA CYS A 221 1.67 22.34 -1.48
C CYS A 221 1.13 22.89 -2.82
N PRO A 222 0.23 23.89 -2.78
CA PRO A 222 0.04 24.79 -3.91
C PRO A 222 1.30 25.65 -4.00
N SER A 223 2.05 25.55 -5.09
CA SER A 223 2.99 26.61 -5.44
C SER A 223 2.17 27.85 -5.81
N THR A 224 1.88 28.68 -4.83
CA THR A 224 1.64 30.10 -5.06
C THR A 224 2.87 30.69 -5.75
N PHE A 225 2.70 31.05 -7.02
CA PHE A 225 3.52 31.83 -7.99
C PHE A 225 3.58 31.04 -9.32
N ALA A 226 3.11 31.51 -10.47
CA ALA A 226 3.03 32.89 -10.94
C ALA A 226 1.79 33.12 -11.82
N ARG A 227 1.18 34.29 -11.62
CA ARG A 227 0.35 34.97 -12.62
C ARG A 227 1.27 35.47 -13.73
N ALA A 228 1.05 35.06 -14.97
CA ALA A 228 1.43 35.79 -16.18
C ALA A 228 0.58 35.29 -17.38
N PRO A 229 0.33 36.15 -18.38
CA PRO A 229 -0.99 36.32 -18.97
C PRO A 229 -1.21 35.61 -20.30
N ASP A 230 -2.50 35.52 -20.64
CA ASP A 230 -3.11 35.21 -21.93
C ASP A 230 -2.20 35.39 -23.15
N THR A 231 -1.96 34.31 -23.91
CA THR A 231 -1.94 34.36 -25.39
C THR A 231 -1.89 32.96 -26.01
N TYR A 232 -3.07 32.44 -26.34
CA TYR A 232 -3.50 31.94 -27.66
C TYR A 232 -4.48 30.76 -27.53
N PRO A 233 -5.66 30.85 -28.19
CA PRO A 233 -6.67 29.81 -28.18
C PRO A 233 -6.30 28.73 -29.20
N ASN A 234 -6.70 27.49 -28.92
CA ASN A 234 -7.29 26.50 -29.83
C ASN A 234 -7.28 25.16 -29.09
N LYS A 235 -8.41 24.81 -28.48
CA LYS A 235 -9.29 23.76 -28.99
C LYS A 235 -8.57 22.41 -29.16
N CYS A 236 -8.70 21.57 -28.14
CA CYS A 236 -9.39 20.29 -28.28
C CYS A 236 -10.47 20.25 -27.19
#